data_AF-A0A6V7LAD7-F1
#
_entry.id   AF-A0A6V7LAD7-F1
#
_cell.length_a   1.000
_cell.length_b   1.000
_cell.length_c   1.000
_cell.angle_alpha   90.00
_cell.angle_beta   90.00
_cell.angle_gamma   90.00
#
_symmetry.space_group_name_H-M   'P 1'
#
loop_
_entity.id
_entity.type
_entity.pdbx_description
1 polymer ?
#
loop_
_entity_poly.entity_id
_entity_poly.type
_entity_poly.pdbx_seq_one_letter_code
_entity_poly.pdbx_strand_id
1 'polypeptide(L)' 'PETQKLHAIIAKTALFISRQGSQMEILIKAKQANNSRFQFLSMDSPLHPYYKIVLEAIKTGKYNPEKPPEKEES' A
#
# COMPACT_ATOMS: atom_id res chain seq x y z
N PRO A 1 11.15 3.38 -0.11
CA PRO A 1 10.86 2.91 -1.48
C PRO A 1 11.72 3.72 -2.47
N GLU A 2 12.40 3.07 -3.41
CA GLU A 2 13.36 3.74 -4.32
C GLU A 2 12.73 4.75 -5.28
N THR A 3 11.40 4.72 -5.47
CA THR A 3 10.68 5.70 -6.30
C THR A 3 9.33 6.08 -5.70
N GLN A 4 8.93 7.35 -5.86
CA GLN A 4 7.59 7.82 -5.48
C GLN A 4 6.46 7.03 -6.17
N LYS A 5 6.74 6.46 -7.35
CA LYS A 5 5.81 5.58 -8.07
C LYS A 5 5.50 4.30 -7.28
N LEU A 6 6.51 3.65 -6.71
CA LEU A 6 6.32 2.44 -5.91
C LEU A 6 5.55 2.74 -4.62
N HIS A 7 5.88 3.85 -3.96
CA HIS A 7 5.12 4.33 -2.81
C HIS A 7 3.64 4.53 -3.15
N ALA A 8 3.34 5.22 -4.26
CA ALA A 8 1.97 5.46 -4.70
C ALA A 8 1.20 4.16 -4.98
N ILE A 9 1.85 3.14 -5.56
CA ILE A 9 1.25 1.82 -5.76
C ILE A 9 0.93 1.17 -4.41
N ILE A 10 1.91 1.10 -3.49
CA ILE A 10 1.74 0.51 -2.16
C ILE A 10 0.58 1.17 -1.41
N ALA A 11 0.58 2.51 -1.39
CA ALA A 11 -0.43 3.30 -0.72
C ALA A 11 -1.82 3.10 -1.30
N LYS A 12 -1.96 3.11 -2.64
CA LYS A 12 -3.23 2.87 -3.32
C LYS A 12 -3.75 1.45 -3.08
N THR A 13 -2.87 0.45 -3.12
CA THR A 13 -3.22 -0.93 -2.79
C THR A 13 -3.64 -1.08 -1.34
N ALA A 14 -2.91 -0.47 -0.40
CA ALA A 14 -3.24 -0.50 1.02
C ALA A 14 -4.58 0.19 1.31
N LEU A 15 -4.88 1.31 0.67
CA LEU A 15 -6.18 1.97 0.77
C LEU A 15 -7.31 1.08 0.24
N PHE A 16 -7.09 0.47 -0.92
CA PHE A 16 -8.07 -0.41 -1.53
C PHE A 16 -8.37 -1.63 -0.64
N ILE A 17 -7.34 -2.27 -0.09
CA ILE A 17 -7.47 -3.39 0.83
C ILE A 17 -8.11 -2.95 2.16
N SER A 18 -7.76 -1.77 2.68
CA SER A 18 -8.40 -1.23 3.89
C SER A 18 -9.90 -1.01 3.72
N ARG A 19 -10.36 -0.68 2.51
CA ARG A 19 -11.79 -0.49 2.19
C ARG A 19 -12.53 -1.79 1.87
N GLN A 20 -11.91 -2.67 1.09
CA GLN A 20 -12.52 -3.93 0.63
C GLN A 20 -12.40 -5.07 1.64
N GLY A 21 -11.44 -4.98 2.57
CA GLY A 21 -11.14 -6.00 3.57
C GLY A 21 -9.95 -6.89 3.21
N SER A 22 -9.50 -7.67 4.20
CA SER A 22 -8.31 -8.54 4.11
C SER A 22 -8.43 -9.64 3.06
N GLN A 23 -9.64 -10.06 2.67
CA GLN A 23 -9.84 -11.04 1.59
C GLN A 23 -9.30 -10.54 0.25
N MET A 24 -9.37 -9.22 0.01
CA MET A 24 -8.85 -8.62 -1.21
C MET A 24 -7.32 -8.70 -1.27
N GLU A 25 -6.63 -8.63 -0.12
CA GLU A 25 -5.18 -8.82 -0.06
C GLU A 25 -4.76 -10.18 -0.61
N ILE A 26 -5.48 -11.23 -0.21
CA ILE A 26 -5.24 -12.61 -0.65
C ILE A 26 -5.45 -12.73 -2.16
N LEU A 27 -6.55 -12.17 -2.68
CA LEU A 27 -6.86 -12.21 -4.11
C LEU A 27 -5.83 -11.45 -4.94
N ILE A 28 -5.42 -10.25 -4.52
CA ILE A 28 -4.39 -9.46 -5.23
C ILE A 28 -3.06 -10.19 -5.19
N LYS A 29 -2.67 -10.73 -4.03
CA LYS A 29 -1.43 -11.50 -3.89
C LYS A 29 -1.42 -12.72 -4.82
N ALA A 30 -2.51 -13.47 -4.89
CA ALA A 30 -2.63 -14.62 -5.78
C ALA A 30 -2.59 -14.20 -7.26
N LYS A 31 -3.34 -13.15 -7.63
CA LYS A 31 -3.44 -12.68 -9.01
C LYS A 31 -2.17 -12.00 -9.52
N GLN A 32 -1.41 -11.37 -8.63
CA GLN A 32 -0.18 -10.62 -8.94
C GLN A 32 1.09 -11.33 -8.44
N ALA A 33 1.02 -12.62 -8.13
CA ALA A 33 2.16 -13.38 -7.62
C ALA A 33 3.41 -13.30 -8.51
N ASN A 34 3.21 -13.20 -9.83
CA ASN A 34 4.28 -13.10 -10.83
C ASN A 34 4.68 -11.65 -11.15
N ASN A 35 4.12 -10.64 -10.47
CA ASN A 35 4.38 -9.23 -10.75
C ASN A 35 5.28 -8.63 -9.67
N SER A 36 6.51 -8.28 -10.06
CA SER A 36 7.50 -7.66 -9.16
C SER A 36 7.01 -6.38 -8.50
N ARG A 37 6.08 -5.65 -9.13
CA ARG A 37 5.50 -4.43 -8.56
C ARG A 37 4.63 -4.70 -7.34
N PHE A 38 4.07 -5.90 -7.18
CA PHE A 38 3.24 -6.31 -6.04
C PHE A 38 3.97 -7.23 -5.07
N GLN A 39 5.28 -7.43 -5.24
CA GLN A 39 6.06 -8.27 -4.33
C GLN A 39 5.99 -7.79 -2.87
N PHE A 40 5.74 -6.50 -2.63
CA PHE A 40 5.52 -5.95 -1.27
C PHE A 40 4.37 -6.61 -0.50
N LEU A 41 3.43 -7.29 -1.18
CA LEU A 41 2.37 -8.07 -0.54
C LEU A 41 2.85 -9.43 -0.01
N SER A 42 4.00 -9.92 -0.49
CA SER A 42 4.60 -11.14 0.05
C SER A 42 5.42 -10.83 1.30
N MET A 43 5.38 -11.74 2.27
CA MET A 43 6.14 -11.61 3.53
C MET A 43 7.64 -11.72 3.29
N ASP A 44 8.05 -12.37 2.19
CA ASP A 44 9.44 -12.54 1.79
C ASP A 44 10.05 -11.26 1.20
N SER A 45 9.23 -10.23 0.94
CA SER A 45 9.71 -8.97 0.37
C SER A 45 10.20 -8.02 1.46
N PRO A 46 11.35 -7.34 1.26
CA PRO A 46 11.84 -6.33 2.20
C PRO A 46 10.90 -5.11 2.32
N LEU A 47 9.95 -4.94 1.39
CA LEU A 47 8.95 -3.87 1.42
C LEU A 47 7.68 -4.26 2.16
N HIS A 48 7.54 -5.50 2.60
CA HIS A 48 6.37 -5.96 3.35
C HIS A 48 6.15 -5.18 4.65
N PRO A 49 7.18 -4.91 5.49
CA PRO A 49 7.01 -4.09 6.69
C PRO A 49 6.52 -2.68 6.34
N TYR A 50 7.05 -2.09 5.26
CA TYR A 50 6.64 -0.77 4.81
C TYR A 50 5.16 -0.73 4.39
N TYR A 51 4.72 -1.73 3.60
CA TYR A 51 3.30 -1.89 3.25
C TYR A 51 2.41 -1.99 4.49
N LYS A 52 2.82 -2.76 5.50
CA LYS A 52 2.06 -2.93 6.76
C LYS A 52 1.92 -1.60 7.51
N ILE A 53 2.98 -0.82 7.62
CA ILE A 53 2.95 0.51 8.24
C ILE A 53 1.98 1.43 7.49
N VAL A 54 2.04 1.46 6.15
CA VAL A 54 1.14 2.29 5.33
C VAL A 54 -0.31 1.84 5.48
N LEU A 55 -0.58 0.53 5.46
CA LEU A 55 -1.91 -0.04 5.66
C LEU A 55 -2.48 0.33 7.03
N GLU A 56 -1.68 0.24 8.08
CA GLU A 56 -2.09 0.60 9.43
C GLU A 56 -2.34 2.11 9.56
N ALA A 57 -1.48 2.94 8.97
CA ALA A 57 -1.68 4.39 8.93
C ALA A 57 -2.99 4.77 8.22
N ILE A 58 -3.38 4.04 7.16
CA ILE A 58 -4.66 4.25 6.48
C ILE A 58 -5.83 3.78 7.34
N LYS A 59 -5.72 2.58 7.94
CA LYS A 59 -6.77 2.02 8.82
C LYS A 59 -7.04 2.92 10.03
N THR A 60 -6.00 3.53 10.57
CA THR A 60 -6.09 4.46 11.70
C THR A 60 -6.48 5.88 11.28
N GLY A 61 -6.63 6.15 9.97
CA GLY A 61 -6.96 7.46 9.43
C GLY A 61 -5.81 8.48 9.46
N LYS A 62 -4.60 8.08 9.88
CA LYS A 62 -3.40 8.93 9.92
C LYS A 62 -2.81 9.23 8.54
N TYR A 63 -3.13 8.42 7.54
CA TYR A 63 -2.65 8.58 6.17
C TYR A 63 -3.77 8.38 5.16
N ASN A 64 -3.94 9.31 4.22
CA ASN A 64 -4.88 9.16 3.13
C ASN A 64 -4.19 9.44 1.78
N PRO A 65 -3.88 8.41 0.97
CA PRO A 65 -3.17 8.61 -0.29
C PRO A 65 -4.03 9.18 -1.41
N GLU A 66 -5.34 9.28 -1.23
CA GLU A 66 -6.24 9.98 -2.16
C GLU A 66 -6.28 11.48 -1.94
N LYS A 67 -5.90 11.96 -0.76
CA LYS A 67 -5.65 13.39 -0.58
C LYS A 67 -4.25 13.65 -1.15
N PRO A 68 -4.09 14.47 -2.21
CA PRO A 68 -2.77 15.00 -2.51
C PRO A 68 -2.21 15.64 -1.23
N PRO A 69 -0.88 15.62 -1.00
CA PRO A 69 -0.34 16.35 0.14
C PRO A 69 -0.87 17.77 0.00
N GLU A 70 -1.77 18.14 0.92
CA GLU A 70 -2.15 19.53 1.09
C GLU A 70 -0.82 20.20 1.33
N LYS A 71 -0.40 21.00 0.36
CA LYS A 71 0.76 21.84 0.55
C LYS A 71 0.49 22.60 1.83
N GLU A 72 1.23 22.28 2.87
CA GLU A 72 1.49 23.20 3.97
C GLU A 72 2.32 24.33 3.33
N GLU A 73 1.64 25.17 2.55
CA GLU A 73 2.13 26.47 2.09
C GLU A 73 1.93 27.39 3.30
N SER A 74 2.97 27.49 4.13
CA SER A 74 3.18 28.65 5.02
C SER A 74 3.87 29.76 4.24
#